data_AF-A0A7R9IR03-F1
#
_entry.id   AF-A0A7R9IR03-F1
#
_cell.length_a   1.000
_cell.length_b   1.000
_cell.length_c   1.000
_cell.angle_alpha   90.00
_cell.angle_beta   90.00
_cell.angle_gamma   90.00
#
_symmetry.space_group_name_H-M   'P 1'
#
loop_
_entity.id
_entity.type
_entity.pdbx_description
1 polymer ?
#
loop_
_entity_poly.entity_id
_entity_poly.type
_entity_poly.pdbx_seq_one_letter_code
_entity_poly.pdbx_strand_id
1 'polypeptide(L)'
;MLGHCTFSEPRYIALRNQLDELGYHYILGVESVHLVEQILSDFVHTTNNLYHYKQLSQRCIEEQRNFELGVAPYKKDNARLVQECNALHLKLMHTQEDALKCHKGLKRQLRKLEMENRDLRFVNSHQLARINELELECVDSKKLIEQQCIEYTGAASKKKIIPRSSSVSRGRLRKTVSEPLRVIPPSQKESCDRAGGQENQVPHISTLRSELSLLQEKCSEQADSLVLLNEMVRARDCEIARLSSLLEGGRPHKAVCEDFKCNNKFDELQEEVNRLTKTNKQLEDHLADAVTKQHEAMTRAIKLADRLEIVKRDTRYTEHDGSEEHYKDSSKFTQLQERLNQVERDLQYNKALHSRLETAQHDKKRLEESHGSSAEDRRKMTDRINQFTLIEQDLMEEIQHLKESSLLQKRRISELEGQVKSLEKGKKSSSRGSLTDVSPHRVEVAGNNGYIVEKLESERDQYYIRLKQQGEKLQALEANSAESDLEEQGRRNLCHTIADGKKGNGIYGGGEDI
;
A
#
# COMPACT_ATOMS: atom_id res chain seq x y z
N MET A 1 -72.99 -23.89 39.94
CA MET A 1 -71.52 -24.05 39.79
C MET A 1 -71.18 -24.25 38.31
N LEU A 2 -71.38 -23.21 37.49
CA LEU A 2 -71.09 -23.20 36.05
C LEU A 2 -70.52 -21.81 35.73
N GLY A 3 -69.22 -21.62 35.94
CA GLY A 3 -68.63 -20.28 35.92
C GLY A 3 -67.17 -20.17 35.49
N HIS A 4 -66.55 -21.23 34.95
CA HIS A 4 -65.11 -21.20 34.62
C HIS A 4 -64.75 -21.45 33.15
N CYS A 5 -65.72 -21.67 32.24
CA CYS A 5 -65.38 -22.24 30.93
C CYS A 5 -65.12 -21.26 29.77
N THR A 6 -65.40 -19.96 29.90
CA THR A 6 -65.34 -19.04 28.73
C THR A 6 -63.95 -18.44 28.45
N PHE A 7 -63.01 -18.50 29.41
CA PHE A 7 -61.69 -17.86 29.23
C PHE A 7 -60.64 -18.77 28.57
N SER A 8 -60.88 -20.09 28.50
CA SER A 8 -59.90 -21.09 28.02
C SER A 8 -60.09 -21.51 26.56
N GLU A 9 -61.22 -21.16 25.95
CA GLU A 9 -61.64 -21.57 24.61
C GLU A 9 -60.75 -21.02 23.47
N PRO A 10 -60.40 -19.71 23.43
CA PRO A 10 -59.54 -19.19 22.35
C PRO A 10 -58.10 -19.73 22.42
N ARG A 11 -57.58 -19.96 23.62
CA ARG A 11 -56.26 -20.57 23.85
C ARG A 11 -56.20 -22.03 23.40
N TYR A 12 -57.26 -22.79 23.69
CA TYR A 12 -57.40 -24.16 23.23
C TYR A 12 -57.42 -24.24 21.71
N ILE A 13 -58.21 -23.39 21.04
CA ILE A 13 -58.31 -23.35 19.58
C ILE A 13 -56.96 -22.98 18.94
N ALA A 14 -56.25 -21.99 19.49
CA ALA A 14 -54.95 -21.58 18.99
C ALA A 14 -53.90 -22.70 19.10
N LEU A 15 -53.81 -23.35 20.28
CA LEU A 15 -52.92 -24.48 20.49
C LEU A 15 -53.29 -25.66 19.58
N ARG A 16 -54.58 -25.90 19.38
CA ARG A 16 -55.07 -26.96 18.52
C ARG A 16 -54.65 -26.78 17.07
N ASN A 17 -54.81 -25.57 16.54
CA ASN A 17 -54.39 -25.24 15.18
C ASN A 17 -52.87 -25.44 15.01
N GLN A 18 -52.06 -25.01 15.97
CA GLN A 18 -50.60 -25.22 15.93
C GLN A 18 -50.22 -26.70 15.96
N LEU A 19 -50.90 -27.51 16.77
CA LEU A 19 -50.68 -28.95 16.81
C LEU A 19 -51.13 -29.65 15.52
N ASP A 20 -52.25 -29.21 14.93
CA ASP A 20 -52.73 -29.72 13.65
C ASP A 20 -51.78 -29.37 12.49
N GLU A 21 -51.20 -28.16 12.48
CA GLU A 21 -50.15 -27.76 11.53
C GLU A 21 -48.89 -28.63 11.65
N LEU A 22 -48.59 -29.10 12.86
CA LEU A 22 -47.51 -30.04 13.14
C LEU A 22 -47.90 -31.51 12.88
N GLY A 23 -49.15 -31.77 12.47
CA GLY A 23 -49.68 -33.11 12.16
C GLY A 23 -50.16 -33.91 13.38
N TYR A 24 -50.28 -33.30 14.56
CA TYR A 24 -50.75 -33.94 15.78
C TYR A 24 -52.27 -33.85 15.93
N HIS A 25 -52.97 -34.81 15.32
CA HIS A 25 -54.44 -34.78 15.26
C HIS A 25 -55.17 -35.39 16.48
N TYR A 26 -54.48 -35.85 17.53
CA TYR A 26 -55.10 -36.50 18.71
C TYR A 26 -55.93 -35.55 19.57
N ILE A 27 -57.04 -36.03 20.13
CA ILE A 27 -57.96 -35.24 20.96
C ILE A 27 -57.24 -34.75 22.24
N LEU A 28 -57.28 -33.45 22.52
CA LEU A 28 -56.60 -32.84 23.67
C LEU A 28 -57.62 -32.51 24.78
N GLY A 29 -57.34 -32.94 26.00
CA GLY A 29 -58.16 -32.60 27.17
C GLY A 29 -57.94 -31.16 27.62
N VAL A 30 -59.00 -30.52 28.14
CA VAL A 30 -58.96 -29.10 28.58
C VAL A 30 -57.98 -28.88 29.75
N GLU A 31 -57.76 -29.89 30.59
CA GLU A 31 -56.85 -29.81 31.74
C GLU A 31 -55.37 -29.80 31.35
N SER A 32 -55.02 -30.38 30.19
CA SER A 32 -53.63 -30.50 29.72
C SER A 32 -53.18 -29.37 28.79
N VAL A 33 -54.07 -28.45 28.44
CA VAL A 33 -53.83 -27.34 27.49
C VAL A 33 -52.64 -26.49 27.91
N HIS A 34 -52.59 -26.08 29.18
CA HIS A 34 -51.55 -25.16 29.64
C HIS A 34 -50.15 -25.81 29.60
N LEU A 35 -50.05 -27.09 29.96
CA LEU A 35 -48.79 -27.82 29.93
C LEU A 35 -48.30 -28.04 28.49
N VAL A 36 -49.21 -28.41 27.59
CA VAL A 36 -48.87 -28.64 26.18
C VAL A 36 -48.50 -27.33 25.48
N GLU A 37 -49.16 -26.22 25.81
CA GLU A 37 -48.81 -24.88 25.32
C GLU A 37 -47.39 -24.49 25.74
N GLN A 38 -47.01 -24.71 27.00
CA GLN A 38 -45.65 -24.42 27.50
C GLN A 38 -44.59 -25.30 26.82
N ILE A 39 -44.82 -26.61 26.75
CA ILE A 39 -43.89 -27.54 26.10
C ILE A 39 -43.72 -27.21 24.62
N LEU A 40 -44.80 -26.88 23.92
CA LEU A 40 -44.74 -26.51 22.51
C LEU A 40 -43.98 -25.19 22.33
N SER A 41 -44.22 -24.22 23.20
CA SER A 41 -43.47 -22.95 23.21
C SER A 41 -41.97 -23.18 23.42
N ASP A 42 -41.60 -23.98 24.41
CA ASP A 42 -40.21 -24.35 24.70
C ASP A 42 -39.56 -25.09 23.53
N PHE A 43 -40.30 -26.00 22.89
CA PHE A 43 -39.83 -26.75 21.73
C PHE A 43 -39.59 -25.86 20.51
N VAL A 44 -40.53 -24.95 20.22
CA VAL A 44 -40.38 -23.96 19.15
C VAL A 44 -39.20 -23.04 19.46
N HIS A 45 -39.07 -22.58 20.70
CA HIS A 45 -37.97 -21.71 21.12
C HIS A 45 -36.60 -22.41 20.98
N THR A 46 -36.46 -23.63 21.49
CA THR A 46 -35.22 -24.41 21.37
C THR A 46 -34.88 -24.76 19.92
N THR A 47 -35.86 -25.09 19.08
CA THR A 47 -35.65 -25.36 17.65
C THR A 47 -35.19 -24.10 16.90
N ASN A 48 -35.80 -22.95 17.18
CA ASN A 48 -35.40 -21.67 16.61
C ASN A 48 -33.99 -21.27 17.07
N ASN A 49 -33.67 -21.45 18.34
CA ASN A 49 -32.33 -21.19 18.89
C ASN A 49 -31.28 -22.10 18.24
N LEU A 50 -31.58 -23.39 18.05
CA LEU A 50 -30.69 -24.32 17.37
C LEU A 50 -30.42 -23.88 15.93
N TYR A 51 -31.47 -23.46 15.20
CA TYR A 51 -31.31 -22.93 13.84
C TYR A 51 -30.46 -21.66 13.82
N HIS A 52 -30.68 -20.75 14.76
CA HIS A 52 -29.89 -19.54 14.93
C HIS A 52 -28.40 -19.85 15.19
N TYR A 53 -28.09 -20.72 16.14
CA TYR A 53 -26.70 -21.09 16.45
C TYR A 53 -26.03 -21.85 15.32
N LYS A 54 -26.78 -22.67 14.57
CA LYS A 54 -26.26 -23.33 13.36
C LYS A 54 -25.88 -22.32 12.29
N GLN A 55 -26.73 -21.32 12.02
CA GLN A 55 -26.42 -20.25 11.08
C GLN A 55 -25.24 -19.39 11.56
N LEU A 56 -25.17 -19.08 12.85
CA LEU A 56 -24.08 -18.29 13.43
C LEU A 56 -22.75 -19.04 13.31
N SER A 57 -22.74 -20.33 13.65
CA SER A 57 -21.56 -21.20 13.48
C SER A 57 -21.11 -21.25 12.04
N GLN A 58 -22.04 -21.38 11.09
CA GLN A 58 -21.72 -21.39 9.67
C GLN A 58 -21.10 -20.05 9.22
N ARG A 59 -21.68 -18.92 9.65
CA ARG A 59 -21.12 -17.58 9.37
C ARG A 59 -19.71 -17.42 9.95
N CYS A 60 -19.48 -17.84 11.20
CA CYS A 60 -18.14 -17.77 11.80
C CYS A 60 -17.11 -18.61 11.04
N ILE A 61 -17.49 -19.80 10.55
CA ILE A 61 -16.60 -20.66 9.74
C ILE A 61 -16.26 -19.97 8.42
N GLU A 62 -17.25 -19.36 7.76
CA GLU A 62 -17.05 -18.63 6.51
C GLU A 62 -16.16 -17.40 6.71
N GLU A 63 -16.38 -16.63 7.77
CA GLU A 63 -15.53 -15.50 8.15
C GLU A 63 -14.10 -15.95 8.45
N GLN A 64 -13.91 -17.00 9.26
CA GLN A 64 -12.60 -17.58 9.55
C GLN A 64 -11.88 -17.97 8.25
N ARG A 65 -12.58 -18.65 7.33
CA ARG A 65 -12.02 -19.03 6.04
C ARG A 65 -11.61 -17.81 5.22
N ASN A 66 -12.41 -16.75 5.22
CA ASN A 66 -12.08 -15.51 4.51
C ASN A 66 -10.85 -14.83 5.12
N PHE A 67 -10.73 -14.80 6.46
CA PHE A 67 -9.54 -14.31 7.14
C PHE A 67 -8.31 -15.16 6.80
N GLU A 68 -8.43 -16.49 6.81
CA GLU A 68 -7.35 -17.39 6.43
C GLU A 68 -6.87 -17.16 4.99
N LEU A 69 -7.80 -16.98 4.05
CA LEU A 69 -7.48 -16.64 2.65
C LEU A 69 -6.76 -15.29 2.53
N GLY A 70 -7.18 -14.28 3.31
CA GLY A 70 -6.53 -12.97 3.34
C GLY A 70 -5.13 -13.00 3.97
N VAL A 71 -4.92 -13.82 5.01
CA VAL A 71 -3.66 -13.88 5.77
C VAL A 71 -2.63 -14.85 5.15
N ALA A 72 -3.08 -15.90 4.46
CA ALA A 72 -2.22 -16.89 3.79
C ALA A 72 -1.08 -16.27 2.94
N PRO A 73 -1.31 -15.27 2.07
CA PRO A 73 -0.25 -14.68 1.27
C PRO A 73 0.83 -13.98 2.12
N TYR A 74 0.44 -13.28 3.19
CA TYR A 74 1.38 -12.63 4.10
C TYR A 74 2.20 -13.64 4.91
N LYS A 75 1.60 -14.78 5.29
CA LYS A 75 2.34 -15.89 5.92
C LYS A 75 3.41 -16.45 4.98
N LYS A 76 3.07 -16.63 3.70
CA LYS A 76 4.01 -17.10 2.66
C LYS A 76 5.16 -16.12 2.44
N ASP A 77 4.85 -14.82 2.34
CA ASP A 77 5.87 -13.79 2.18
C ASP A 77 6.76 -13.65 3.40
N ASN A 78 6.19 -13.64 4.61
CA ASN A 78 6.98 -13.59 5.83
C ASN A 78 7.92 -14.79 5.94
N ALA A 79 7.45 -15.99 5.61
CA ALA A 79 8.32 -17.18 5.58
C ALA A 79 9.47 -17.01 4.58
N ARG A 80 9.18 -16.49 3.37
CA ARG A 80 10.19 -16.23 2.35
C ARG A 80 11.18 -15.15 2.78
N LEU A 81 10.72 -14.02 3.30
CA LEU A 81 11.55 -12.92 3.78
C LEU A 81 12.45 -13.36 4.93
N VAL A 82 11.94 -14.17 5.86
CA VAL A 82 12.75 -14.74 6.94
C VAL A 82 13.84 -15.64 6.37
N GLN A 83 13.54 -16.48 5.38
CA GLN A 83 14.54 -17.31 4.70
C GLN A 83 15.61 -16.47 4.00
N GLU A 84 15.20 -15.44 3.26
CA GLU A 84 16.13 -14.53 2.56
C GLU A 84 16.98 -13.73 3.55
N CYS A 85 16.39 -13.22 4.63
CA CYS A 85 17.09 -12.47 5.67
C CYS A 85 18.14 -13.36 6.36
N ASN A 86 17.77 -14.59 6.71
CA ASN A 86 18.71 -15.57 7.28
C ASN A 86 19.83 -15.92 6.30
N ALA A 87 19.53 -16.12 5.02
CA ALA A 87 20.52 -16.41 4.00
C ALA A 87 21.50 -15.23 3.80
N LEU A 88 20.99 -13.99 3.81
CA LEU A 88 21.82 -12.79 3.74
C LEU A 88 22.69 -12.62 4.98
N HIS A 89 22.13 -12.88 6.16
CA HIS A 89 22.89 -12.82 7.42
C HIS A 89 24.07 -13.81 7.39
N LEU A 90 23.83 -15.05 6.93
CA LEU A 90 24.88 -16.04 6.75
C LEU A 90 25.95 -15.57 5.75
N LYS A 91 25.55 -15.03 4.59
CA LYS A 91 26.50 -14.47 3.61
C LYS A 91 27.32 -13.32 4.18
N LEU A 92 26.70 -12.45 4.97
CA LEU A 92 27.38 -11.34 5.63
C LEU A 92 28.42 -11.85 6.64
N MET A 93 28.08 -12.85 7.45
CA MET A 93 29.04 -13.48 8.36
C MET A 93 30.24 -14.08 7.62
N HIS A 94 30.00 -14.82 6.53
CA HIS A 94 31.08 -15.41 5.74
C HIS A 94 31.99 -14.35 5.10
N THR A 95 31.41 -13.32 4.48
CA THR A 95 32.21 -12.24 3.88
C THR A 95 33.01 -11.45 4.92
N GLN A 96 32.45 -11.25 6.12
CA GLN A 96 33.16 -10.64 7.23
C GLN A 96 34.33 -11.51 7.71
N GLU A 97 34.11 -12.82 7.86
CA GLU A 97 35.18 -13.77 8.23
C GLU A 97 36.31 -13.78 7.21
N ASP A 98 35.98 -13.82 5.92
CA ASP A 98 36.98 -13.83 4.85
C ASP A 98 37.74 -12.50 4.76
N ALA A 99 37.04 -11.36 4.92
CA ALA A 99 37.68 -10.07 5.03
C ALA A 99 38.65 -10.01 6.23
N LEU A 100 38.26 -10.55 7.39
CA LEU A 100 39.13 -10.63 8.57
C LEU A 100 40.33 -11.56 8.35
N LYS A 101 40.16 -12.70 7.67
CA LYS A 101 41.27 -13.59 7.28
C LYS A 101 42.25 -12.88 6.36
N CYS A 102 41.74 -12.22 5.30
CA CYS A 102 42.55 -11.43 4.37
C CYS A 102 43.30 -10.30 5.08
N HIS A 103 42.62 -9.53 5.95
CA HIS A 103 43.24 -8.46 6.74
C HIS A 103 44.37 -8.96 7.63
N LYS A 104 44.14 -10.09 8.33
CA LYS A 104 45.19 -10.74 9.14
C LYS A 104 46.36 -11.20 8.26
N GLY A 105 46.09 -11.74 7.07
CA GLY A 105 47.11 -12.13 6.09
C GLY A 105 47.97 -10.96 5.62
N LEU A 106 47.33 -9.87 5.17
CA LEU A 106 48.00 -8.65 4.73
C LEU A 106 48.82 -8.00 5.85
N LYS A 107 48.28 -7.95 7.08
CA LYS A 107 49.04 -7.45 8.25
C LYS A 107 50.30 -8.26 8.52
N ARG A 108 50.26 -9.59 8.35
CA ARG A 108 51.47 -10.43 8.49
C ARG A 108 52.48 -10.13 7.38
N GLN A 109 52.03 -10.01 6.14
CA GLN A 109 52.90 -9.65 5.00
C GLN A 109 53.54 -8.28 5.19
N LEU A 110 52.77 -7.29 5.64
CA LEU A 110 53.26 -5.95 5.93
C LEU A 110 54.38 -5.99 6.98
N ARG A 111 54.18 -6.70 8.10
CA ARG A 111 55.24 -6.87 9.13
C ARG A 111 56.50 -7.54 8.58
N LYS A 112 56.35 -8.55 7.72
CA LYS A 112 57.50 -9.21 7.07
C LYS A 112 58.28 -8.24 6.20
N LEU A 113 57.59 -7.51 5.32
CA LEU A 113 58.20 -6.50 4.46
C LEU A 113 58.83 -5.36 5.25
N GLU A 114 58.22 -4.94 6.36
CA GLU A 114 58.81 -3.94 7.27
C GLU A 114 60.12 -4.43 7.91
N MET A 115 60.18 -5.70 8.32
CA MET A 115 61.42 -6.31 8.83
C MET A 115 62.49 -6.39 7.73
N GLU A 116 62.16 -6.93 6.56
CA GLU A 116 63.08 -7.00 5.42
C GLU A 116 63.58 -5.60 5.01
N ASN A 117 62.72 -4.58 5.03
CA ASN A 117 63.11 -3.21 4.73
C ASN A 117 64.08 -2.64 5.78
N ARG A 118 63.88 -2.96 7.08
CA ARG A 118 64.81 -2.58 8.15
C ARG A 118 66.17 -3.24 7.95
N ASP A 119 66.19 -4.53 7.63
CA ASP A 119 67.42 -5.28 7.39
C ASP A 119 68.18 -4.73 6.17
N LEU A 120 67.47 -4.44 5.07
CA LEU A 120 68.05 -3.82 3.88
C LEU A 120 68.62 -2.43 4.16
N ARG A 121 67.91 -1.60 4.94
CA ARG A 121 68.42 -0.28 5.36
C ARG A 121 69.68 -0.42 6.21
N PHE A 122 69.72 -1.39 7.12
CA PHE A 122 70.90 -1.67 7.93
C PHE A 122 72.11 -2.05 7.06
N VAL A 123 71.92 -3.02 6.15
CA VAL A 123 72.98 -3.45 5.22
C VAL A 123 73.44 -2.30 4.33
N ASN A 124 72.51 -1.51 3.80
CA ASN A 124 72.84 -0.36 2.96
C ASN A 124 73.64 0.70 3.75
N SER A 125 73.22 1.02 4.97
CA SER A 125 73.94 1.95 5.84
C SER A 125 75.35 1.45 6.15
N HIS A 126 75.52 0.15 6.42
CA HIS A 126 76.84 -0.45 6.65
C HIS A 126 77.73 -0.39 5.40
N GLN A 127 77.18 -0.70 4.23
CA GLN A 127 77.89 -0.61 2.95
C GLN A 127 78.29 0.84 2.63
N LEU A 128 77.43 1.81 2.88
CA LEU A 128 77.75 3.23 2.72
C LEU A 128 78.89 3.66 3.64
N ALA A 129 78.87 3.25 4.91
CA ALA A 129 79.97 3.52 5.83
C ALA A 129 81.29 2.93 5.32
N ARG A 130 81.26 1.67 4.83
CA ARG A 130 82.44 1.01 4.26
C ARG A 130 82.96 1.70 2.99
N ILE A 131 82.06 2.17 2.12
CA ILE A 131 82.44 2.95 0.93
C ILE A 131 83.15 4.24 1.38
N ASN A 132 82.59 4.98 2.34
CA ASN A 132 83.19 6.20 2.84
C ASN A 132 84.58 5.97 3.46
N GLU A 133 84.78 4.87 4.19
CA GLU A 133 86.11 4.48 4.71
C GLU A 133 87.11 4.25 3.57
N LEU A 134 86.73 3.45 2.57
CA LEU A 134 87.58 3.15 1.42
C LEU A 134 87.87 4.40 0.56
N GLU A 135 86.90 5.31 0.42
CA GLU A 135 87.09 6.59 -0.23
C GLU A 135 88.11 7.46 0.52
N LEU A 136 88.06 7.48 1.86
CA LEU A 136 89.04 8.19 2.69
C LEU A 136 90.44 7.56 2.56
N GLU A 137 90.55 6.24 2.64
CA GLU A 137 91.80 5.50 2.43
C GLU A 137 92.39 5.76 1.02
N CYS A 138 91.54 5.84 -0.01
CA CYS A 138 91.96 6.17 -1.37
C CYS A 138 92.45 7.62 -1.48
N VAL A 139 91.78 8.56 -0.83
CA VAL A 139 92.20 9.97 -0.77
C VAL A 139 93.56 10.08 -0.08
N ASP A 140 93.76 9.39 1.04
CA ASP A 140 95.04 9.41 1.77
C ASP A 140 96.16 8.69 1.01
N SER A 141 95.87 7.56 0.38
CA SER A 141 96.80 6.87 -0.53
C SER A 141 97.18 7.75 -1.72
N LYS A 142 96.22 8.49 -2.29
CA LYS A 142 96.49 9.44 -3.37
C LYS A 142 97.40 10.59 -2.90
N LYS A 143 97.17 11.14 -1.71
CA LYS A 143 98.07 12.15 -1.11
C LYS A 143 99.48 11.59 -0.91
N LEU A 144 99.60 10.36 -0.43
CA LEU A 144 100.90 9.70 -0.22
C LEU A 144 101.64 9.50 -1.56
N ILE A 145 100.94 9.02 -2.60
CA ILE A 145 101.51 8.91 -3.94
C ILE A 145 101.92 10.28 -4.48
N GLU A 146 101.09 11.32 -4.30
CA GLU A 146 101.43 12.68 -4.73
C GLU A 146 102.67 13.23 -3.99
N GLN A 147 102.80 12.97 -2.69
CA GLN A 147 104.00 13.29 -1.90
C GLN A 147 105.24 12.54 -2.39
N GLN A 148 105.14 11.23 -2.64
CA GLN A 148 106.24 10.43 -3.21
C GLN A 148 106.59 10.88 -4.63
N CYS A 149 105.62 11.25 -5.46
CA CYS A 149 105.87 11.83 -6.77
C CYS A 149 106.58 13.18 -6.67
N ILE A 150 106.29 14.02 -5.67
CA ILE A 150 106.99 15.29 -5.43
C ILE A 150 108.45 15.04 -4.98
N GLU A 151 108.72 14.00 -4.20
CA GLU A 151 110.09 13.61 -3.83
C GLU A 151 110.90 13.01 -4.99
N TYR A 152 110.27 12.24 -5.88
CA TYR A 152 110.94 11.66 -7.07
C TYR A 152 110.91 12.53 -8.33
N THR A 153 110.15 13.63 -8.34
CA THR A 153 110.17 14.64 -9.40
C THR A 153 110.52 16.01 -8.84
N GLY A 154 111.76 16.14 -8.38
CA GLY A 154 112.47 17.40 -8.57
C GLY A 154 112.42 17.78 -10.05
N ALA A 155 111.63 18.82 -10.36
CA ALA A 155 111.44 19.47 -11.66
C ALA A 155 110.56 18.74 -12.70
N ALA A 156 109.32 19.23 -12.89
CA ALA A 156 108.83 19.69 -14.19
C ALA A 156 107.36 20.19 -14.15
N SER A 157 107.21 21.48 -14.43
CA SER A 157 106.20 22.10 -15.31
C SER A 157 104.72 21.66 -15.26
N LYS A 158 103.91 22.62 -14.78
CA LYS A 158 102.49 22.86 -15.05
C LYS A 158 102.00 22.34 -16.41
N LYS A 159 101.07 21.38 -16.44
CA LYS A 159 100.06 21.25 -17.51
C LYS A 159 98.70 20.88 -16.94
N LYS A 160 97.76 21.79 -17.14
CA LYS A 160 96.32 21.70 -16.81
C LYS A 160 95.68 20.70 -17.77
N ILE A 161 95.30 19.52 -17.29
CA ILE A 161 94.53 18.53 -18.05
C ILE A 161 93.07 18.63 -17.60
N ILE A 162 92.23 19.10 -18.50
CA ILE A 162 90.76 19.14 -18.38
C ILE A 162 90.25 17.73 -18.74
N PRO A 163 89.49 17.03 -17.88
CA PRO A 163 88.84 15.78 -18.29
C PRO A 163 87.56 16.10 -19.08
N ARG A 164 87.48 15.54 -20.29
CA ARG A 164 86.30 15.52 -21.16
C ARG A 164 85.14 14.78 -20.47
N SER A 165 84.00 15.45 -20.33
CA SER A 165 82.73 14.83 -19.93
C SER A 165 82.21 13.90 -21.03
N SER A 166 82.11 12.61 -20.73
CA SER A 166 81.29 11.67 -21.50
C SER A 166 79.82 11.87 -21.14
N SER A 167 79.06 12.52 -22.02
CA SER A 167 77.59 12.56 -21.95
C SER A 167 77.02 11.19 -22.29
N VAL A 168 76.50 10.51 -21.29
CA VAL A 168 75.72 9.27 -21.45
C VAL A 168 74.30 9.64 -21.89
N SER A 169 73.95 9.22 -23.10
CA SER A 169 72.60 9.26 -23.67
C SER A 169 71.60 8.55 -22.76
N ARG A 170 70.65 9.30 -22.19
CA ARG A 170 69.44 8.72 -21.57
C ARG A 170 68.35 8.59 -22.63
N GLY A 171 68.18 7.37 -23.12
CA GLY A 171 66.99 6.97 -23.86
C GLY A 171 65.75 7.06 -22.96
N ARG A 172 64.74 7.80 -23.41
CA ARG A 172 63.41 7.80 -22.77
C ARG A 172 62.46 6.96 -23.62
N LEU A 173 62.07 5.83 -23.03
CA LEU A 173 61.09 4.88 -23.57
C LEU A 173 59.70 5.51 -23.69
N ARG A 174 59.04 5.19 -24.81
CA ARG A 174 57.61 5.41 -25.06
C ARG A 174 56.76 4.64 -24.03
N LYS A 175 55.62 5.21 -23.65
CA LYS A 175 54.47 4.42 -23.18
C LYS A 175 53.20 4.97 -23.81
N THR A 176 52.59 4.11 -24.62
CA THR A 176 51.27 4.17 -25.25
C THR A 176 50.17 4.09 -24.21
N VAL A 177 49.10 4.89 -24.32
CA VAL A 177 47.71 4.53 -23.93
C VAL A 177 46.71 5.43 -24.70
N SER A 178 45.93 4.78 -25.58
CA SER A 178 44.52 4.98 -26.01
C SER A 178 43.90 6.33 -26.43
N GLU A 179 43.51 6.36 -27.71
CA GLU A 179 42.24 6.79 -28.38
C GLU A 179 40.95 6.78 -27.48
N PRO A 180 39.77 7.40 -27.82
CA PRO A 180 39.28 7.66 -29.20
C PRO A 180 38.30 8.83 -29.54
N LEU A 181 38.09 9.07 -30.86
CA LEU A 181 36.91 9.63 -31.59
C LEU A 181 36.58 11.14 -31.40
N ARG A 182 36.06 11.97 -32.33
CA ARG A 182 35.42 11.87 -33.67
C ARG A 182 35.40 13.28 -34.32
N VAL A 183 35.89 13.38 -35.56
CA VAL A 183 35.27 13.99 -36.78
C VAL A 183 34.04 14.90 -36.61
N ILE A 184 34.09 16.14 -37.15
CA ILE A 184 33.29 16.71 -38.28
C ILE A 184 33.75 18.19 -38.51
N PRO A 185 33.87 18.69 -39.76
CA PRO A 185 34.47 20.00 -40.09
C PRO A 185 33.41 21.11 -40.32
N PRO A 186 33.78 22.41 -40.39
CA PRO A 186 32.93 23.43 -40.97
C PRO A 186 33.33 23.77 -42.41
N SER A 187 32.34 23.64 -43.29
CA SER A 187 32.35 24.04 -44.69
C SER A 187 32.46 25.55 -44.90
N GLN A 188 33.05 25.87 -46.05
CA GLN A 188 33.17 27.19 -46.68
C GLN A 188 31.81 27.90 -46.88
N LYS A 189 31.84 29.24 -46.86
CA LYS A 189 31.06 30.06 -47.79
C LYS A 189 31.72 31.41 -48.03
N GLU A 190 31.93 31.69 -49.31
CA GLU A 190 32.59 32.85 -49.88
C GLU A 190 31.66 34.08 -49.93
N SER A 191 32.29 35.26 -49.81
CA SER A 191 32.07 36.56 -50.47
C SER A 191 30.65 37.02 -50.89
N CYS A 192 30.32 38.28 -50.54
CA CYS A 192 30.10 39.32 -51.55
C CYS A 192 30.07 40.72 -50.91
N ASP A 193 30.97 41.61 -51.35
CA ASP A 193 30.83 43.06 -51.23
C ASP A 193 29.70 43.55 -52.14
N ARG A 194 28.81 44.38 -51.59
CA ARG A 194 28.15 45.43 -52.38
C ARG A 194 27.70 46.57 -51.47
N ALA A 195 28.41 47.68 -51.59
CA ALA A 195 28.00 49.00 -51.11
C ALA A 195 26.74 49.46 -51.85
N GLY A 196 25.82 50.09 -51.12
CA GLY A 196 24.62 50.69 -51.72
C GLY A 196 23.61 51.15 -50.68
N GLY A 197 23.88 52.31 -50.06
CA GLY A 197 22.92 53.20 -49.42
C GLY A 197 22.22 52.68 -48.16
N GLN A 198 22.63 53.13 -46.96
CA GLN A 198 21.80 53.09 -45.75
C GLN A 198 22.43 53.77 -44.52
N GLU A 199 22.90 55.01 -44.61
CA GLU A 199 23.45 55.72 -43.42
C GLU A 199 22.42 55.97 -42.30
N ASN A 200 21.11 55.85 -42.58
CA ASN A 200 20.05 55.94 -41.55
C ASN A 200 19.52 54.59 -41.01
N GLN A 201 20.01 53.43 -41.50
CA GLN A 201 19.55 52.12 -41.00
C GLN A 201 20.58 51.38 -40.15
N VAL A 202 21.87 51.75 -40.21
CA VAL A 202 22.92 51.17 -39.36
C VAL A 202 22.60 51.25 -37.86
N PRO A 203 22.15 52.40 -37.29
CA PRO A 203 21.81 52.44 -35.86
C PRO A 203 20.58 51.57 -35.54
N HIS A 204 19.56 51.55 -36.39
CA HIS A 204 18.35 50.73 -36.18
C HIS A 204 18.63 49.23 -36.30
N ILE A 205 19.48 48.82 -37.24
CA ILE A 205 19.94 47.43 -37.38
C ILE A 205 20.80 47.05 -36.16
N SER A 206 21.61 47.96 -35.62
CA SER A 206 22.39 47.71 -34.40
C SER A 206 21.52 47.56 -33.15
N THR A 207 20.46 48.38 -33.01
CA THR A 207 19.51 48.28 -31.89
C THR A 207 18.69 47.00 -31.99
N LEU A 208 18.20 46.65 -33.19
CA LEU A 208 17.48 45.39 -33.42
C LEU A 208 18.36 44.16 -33.16
N ARG A 209 19.66 44.21 -33.50
CA ARG A 209 20.60 43.12 -33.18
C ARG A 209 20.83 43.00 -31.68
N SER A 210 20.92 44.11 -30.96
CA SER A 210 21.02 44.12 -29.50
C SER A 210 19.76 43.56 -28.84
N GLU A 211 18.58 43.94 -29.32
CA GLU A 211 17.29 43.40 -28.86
C GLU A 211 17.15 41.91 -29.16
N LEU A 212 17.55 41.46 -30.35
CA LEU A 212 17.58 40.03 -30.69
C LEU A 212 18.54 39.26 -29.79
N SER A 213 19.72 39.81 -29.48
CA SER A 213 20.68 39.19 -28.56
C SER A 213 20.10 39.08 -27.14
N LEU A 214 19.43 40.13 -26.66
CA LEU A 214 18.85 40.18 -25.32
C LEU A 214 17.60 39.28 -25.21
N LEU A 215 16.80 39.18 -26.27
CA LEU A 215 15.70 38.22 -26.36
C LEU A 215 16.21 36.78 -26.44
N GLN A 216 17.30 36.55 -27.16
CA GLN A 216 17.93 35.23 -27.26
C GLN A 216 18.50 34.77 -25.90
N GLU A 217 19.13 35.69 -25.16
CA GLU A 217 19.60 35.44 -23.79
C GLU A 217 18.42 35.12 -22.86
N LYS A 218 17.35 35.91 -22.87
CA LYS A 218 16.13 35.63 -22.10
C LYS A 218 15.48 34.29 -22.47
N CYS A 219 15.46 33.93 -23.76
CA CYS A 219 14.97 32.63 -24.20
C CYS A 219 15.85 31.49 -23.67
N SER A 220 17.18 31.68 -23.59
CA SER A 220 18.11 30.71 -22.99
C SER A 220 17.86 30.56 -21.49
N GLU A 221 17.73 31.66 -20.76
CA GLU A 221 17.43 31.64 -19.32
C GLU A 221 16.08 30.98 -19.01
N GLN A 222 15.06 31.26 -19.84
CA GLN A 222 13.76 30.61 -19.72
C GLN A 222 13.85 29.11 -20.01
N ALA A 223 14.65 28.69 -21.01
CA ALA A 223 14.88 27.28 -21.31
C ALA A 223 15.55 26.55 -20.13
N ASP A 224 16.58 27.15 -19.52
CA ASP A 224 17.26 26.58 -18.36
C ASP A 224 16.32 26.48 -17.15
N SER A 225 15.49 27.50 -16.92
CA SER A 225 14.46 27.49 -15.88
C SER A 225 13.42 26.38 -16.10
N LEU A 226 12.99 26.14 -17.35
CA LEU A 226 12.09 25.05 -17.69
C LEU A 226 12.71 23.67 -17.45
N VAL A 227 14.01 23.50 -17.70
CA VAL A 227 14.73 22.25 -17.41
C VAL A 227 14.75 21.98 -15.92
N LEU A 228 15.12 22.97 -15.10
CA LEU A 228 15.14 22.83 -13.63
C LEU A 228 13.75 22.54 -13.07
N LEU A 229 12.72 23.22 -13.59
CA LEU A 229 11.35 22.98 -13.16
C LEU A 229 10.87 21.57 -13.55
N ASN A 230 11.23 21.09 -14.74
CA ASN A 230 10.96 19.71 -15.15
C ASN A 230 11.66 18.68 -14.26
N GLU A 231 12.92 18.91 -13.89
CA GLU A 231 13.64 18.03 -12.97
C GLU A 231 12.97 17.99 -11.59
N MET A 232 12.51 19.13 -11.09
CA MET A 232 11.74 19.21 -9.84
C MET A 232 10.40 18.49 -9.93
N VAL A 233 9.66 18.65 -11.03
CA VAL A 233 8.40 17.93 -11.28
C VAL A 233 8.66 16.43 -11.31
N ARG A 234 9.71 15.99 -12.03
CA ARG A 234 10.07 14.58 -12.11
C ARG A 234 10.45 13.98 -10.76
N ALA A 235 11.18 14.72 -9.93
CA ALA A 235 11.52 14.30 -8.57
C ALA A 235 10.26 14.17 -7.69
N ARG A 236 9.32 15.12 -7.83
CA ARG A 236 8.02 15.04 -7.14
C ARG A 236 7.18 13.88 -7.65
N ASP A 237 7.11 13.63 -8.95
CA ASP A 237 6.37 12.50 -9.52
C ASP A 237 6.95 11.16 -9.07
N CYS A 238 8.29 11.04 -8.98
CA CYS A 238 8.94 9.87 -8.40
C CYS A 238 8.57 9.67 -6.94
N GLU A 239 8.51 10.74 -6.16
CA GLU A 239 8.14 10.67 -4.74
C GLU A 239 6.64 10.42 -4.56
N ILE A 240 5.78 10.99 -5.40
CA ILE A 240 4.35 10.68 -5.47
C ILE A 240 4.17 9.21 -5.80
N ALA A 241 4.91 8.64 -6.74
CA ALA A 241 4.83 7.22 -7.06
C ALA A 241 5.30 6.33 -5.90
N ARG A 242 6.39 6.70 -5.23
CA ARG A 242 6.92 5.99 -4.05
C ARG A 242 5.92 6.03 -2.89
N LEU A 243 5.40 7.21 -2.56
CA LEU A 243 4.42 7.41 -1.50
C LEU A 243 3.10 6.73 -1.86
N SER A 244 2.63 6.84 -3.10
CA SER A 244 1.42 6.14 -3.57
C SER A 244 1.58 4.63 -3.42
N SER A 245 2.74 4.07 -3.75
CA SER A 245 3.03 2.64 -3.55
C SER A 245 3.06 2.23 -2.07
N LEU A 246 3.45 3.12 -1.16
CA LEU A 246 3.42 2.87 0.29
C LEU A 246 2.01 3.01 0.87
N LEU A 247 1.20 3.91 0.29
CA LEU A 247 -0.16 4.21 0.71
C LEU A 247 -1.20 3.25 0.10
N GLU A 248 -0.86 2.52 -0.97
CA GLU A 248 -1.75 1.55 -1.63
C GLU A 248 -2.12 0.36 -0.74
N GLY A 249 -1.53 0.23 0.44
CA GLY A 249 -2.05 -0.57 1.55
C GLY A 249 -2.53 -1.97 1.15
N GLY A 250 -1.62 -2.93 1.03
CA GLY A 250 -1.96 -4.30 0.67
C GLY A 250 -0.90 -4.94 -0.21
N ARG A 251 -1.15 -6.18 -0.64
CA ARG A 251 -0.22 -6.92 -1.49
C ARG A 251 -0.36 -6.44 -2.94
N PRO A 252 0.71 -6.02 -3.62
CA PRO A 252 0.61 -5.42 -4.96
C PRO A 252 -0.04 -6.39 -5.95
N HIS A 253 -0.94 -5.86 -6.79
CA HIS A 253 -1.74 -6.66 -7.73
C HIS A 253 -0.90 -7.60 -8.61
N LYS A 254 0.32 -7.19 -8.99
CA LYS A 254 1.26 -8.04 -9.75
C LYS A 254 1.70 -9.28 -8.97
N ALA A 255 2.00 -9.14 -7.68
CA ALA A 255 2.38 -10.26 -6.80
C ALA A 255 1.21 -11.21 -6.53
N VAL A 256 -0.01 -10.67 -6.42
CA VAL A 256 -1.24 -11.46 -6.32
C VAL A 256 -1.45 -12.31 -7.58
N CYS A 257 -1.34 -11.70 -8.77
CA CYS A 257 -1.50 -12.42 -10.05
C CYS A 257 -0.44 -13.52 -10.28
N GLU A 258 0.81 -13.32 -9.84
CA GLU A 258 1.85 -14.35 -9.98
C GLU A 258 1.59 -15.57 -9.09
N ASP A 259 1.03 -15.37 -7.89
CA ASP A 259 0.65 -16.48 -7.01
C ASP A 259 -0.63 -17.21 -7.48
N PHE A 260 -1.56 -16.55 -8.19
CA PHE A 260 -2.73 -17.24 -8.76
C PHE A 260 -2.39 -18.20 -9.90
N LYS A 261 -1.29 -17.96 -10.63
CA LYS A 261 -0.81 -18.86 -11.70
C LYS A 261 -0.32 -20.22 -11.22
N CYS A 262 -0.11 -20.41 -9.91
CA CYS A 262 0.27 -21.71 -9.33
C CYS A 262 -0.90 -22.49 -8.71
N ASN A 263 -2.14 -22.00 -8.84
CA ASN A 263 -3.34 -22.70 -8.42
C ASN A 263 -4.08 -23.27 -9.65
N ASN A 264 -3.89 -24.56 -9.92
CA ASN A 264 -4.52 -25.31 -11.02
C ASN A 264 -6.05 -25.13 -11.12
N LYS A 265 -6.71 -24.72 -10.04
CA LYS A 265 -8.15 -24.40 -9.99
C LYS A 265 -8.58 -23.27 -10.93
N PHE A 266 -7.70 -22.29 -11.17
CA PHE A 266 -8.02 -21.20 -12.10
C PHE A 266 -8.06 -21.72 -13.54
N ASP A 267 -7.10 -22.58 -13.91
CA ASP A 267 -7.06 -23.21 -15.22
C ASP A 267 -8.25 -24.16 -15.42
N GLU A 268 -8.61 -24.96 -14.40
CA GLU A 268 -9.80 -25.83 -14.42
C GLU A 268 -11.11 -25.04 -14.61
N LEU A 269 -11.29 -23.93 -13.89
CA LEU A 269 -12.46 -23.06 -14.03
C LEU A 269 -12.47 -22.36 -15.41
N GLN A 270 -11.31 -21.96 -15.92
CA GLN A 270 -11.19 -21.35 -17.24
C GLN A 270 -11.54 -22.37 -18.34
N GLU A 271 -11.10 -23.63 -18.21
CA GLU A 271 -11.48 -24.72 -19.10
C GLU A 271 -12.98 -25.02 -19.05
N GLU A 272 -13.61 -25.00 -17.87
CA GLU A 272 -15.05 -25.17 -17.71
C GLU A 272 -15.84 -24.03 -18.38
N VAL A 273 -15.42 -22.78 -18.16
CA VAL A 273 -16.00 -21.60 -18.81
C VAL A 273 -15.88 -21.70 -20.33
N ASN A 274 -14.73 -22.14 -20.83
CA ASN A 274 -14.53 -22.34 -22.27
C ASN A 274 -15.46 -23.44 -22.83
N ARG A 275 -15.65 -24.53 -22.08
CA ARG A 275 -16.54 -25.63 -22.46
C ARG A 275 -18.00 -25.18 -22.52
N LEU A 276 -18.47 -24.49 -21.47
CA LEU A 276 -19.83 -23.94 -21.37
C LEU A 276 -20.10 -22.90 -22.46
N THR A 277 -19.11 -22.04 -22.75
CA THR A 277 -19.20 -21.06 -23.83
C THR A 277 -19.36 -21.73 -25.18
N LYS A 278 -18.61 -22.82 -25.42
CA LYS A 278 -18.72 -23.61 -26.65
C LYS A 278 -20.08 -24.29 -26.79
N THR A 279 -20.61 -24.87 -25.71
CA THR A 279 -21.94 -25.50 -25.74
C THR A 279 -23.06 -24.48 -25.92
N ASN A 280 -22.97 -23.30 -25.28
CA ASN A 280 -23.94 -22.23 -25.49
C ASN A 280 -23.96 -21.78 -26.94
N LYS A 281 -22.79 -21.57 -27.56
CA LYS A 281 -22.71 -21.23 -28.98
C LYS A 281 -23.34 -22.31 -29.88
N GLN A 282 -23.09 -23.59 -29.59
CA GLN A 282 -23.72 -24.68 -30.34
C GLN A 282 -25.25 -24.69 -30.19
N LEU A 283 -25.76 -24.42 -28.99
CA LEU A 283 -27.21 -24.32 -28.74
C LEU A 283 -27.82 -23.10 -29.45
N GLU A 284 -27.12 -21.97 -29.50
CA GLU A 284 -27.53 -20.78 -30.25
C GLU A 284 -27.60 -21.06 -31.76
N ASP A 285 -26.59 -21.74 -32.32
CA ASP A 285 -26.57 -22.15 -33.73
C ASP A 285 -27.73 -23.11 -34.04
N HIS A 286 -27.97 -24.11 -33.17
CA HIS A 286 -29.09 -25.03 -33.32
C HIS A 286 -30.45 -24.33 -33.23
N LEU A 287 -30.59 -23.34 -32.35
CA LEU A 287 -31.81 -22.55 -32.22
C LEU A 287 -32.04 -21.72 -33.49
N ALA A 288 -30.99 -21.08 -34.02
CA ALA A 288 -31.08 -20.34 -35.28
C ALA A 288 -31.51 -21.23 -36.44
N ASP A 289 -30.93 -22.43 -36.57
CA ASP A 289 -31.31 -23.42 -37.57
C ASP A 289 -32.74 -23.93 -37.42
N ALA A 290 -33.22 -24.12 -36.19
CA ALA A 290 -34.59 -24.52 -35.94
C ALA A 290 -35.57 -23.41 -36.37
N VAL A 291 -35.23 -22.15 -36.05
CA VAL A 291 -36.03 -20.98 -36.43
C VAL A 291 -36.08 -20.81 -37.96
N THR A 292 -34.98 -20.98 -38.68
CA THR A 292 -34.99 -20.89 -40.16
C THR A 292 -35.85 -21.99 -40.78
N LYS A 293 -35.72 -23.24 -40.31
CA LYS A 293 -36.58 -24.36 -40.74
C LYS A 293 -38.06 -24.09 -40.45
N GLN A 294 -38.38 -23.48 -39.31
CA GLN A 294 -39.75 -23.10 -38.98
C GLN A 294 -40.28 -22.02 -39.95
N HIS A 295 -39.48 -21.00 -40.26
CA HIS A 295 -39.85 -19.96 -41.24
C HIS A 295 -40.09 -20.55 -42.64
N GLU A 296 -39.25 -21.49 -43.06
CA GLU A 296 -39.46 -22.19 -44.32
C GLU A 296 -40.74 -23.02 -44.33
N ALA A 297 -40.99 -23.80 -43.27
CA ALA A 297 -42.19 -24.60 -43.13
C ALA A 297 -43.46 -23.71 -43.14
N MET A 298 -43.41 -22.58 -42.43
CA MET A 298 -44.48 -21.58 -42.43
C MET A 298 -44.71 -21.00 -43.82
N THR A 299 -43.64 -20.63 -44.52
CA THR A 299 -43.73 -20.12 -45.91
C THR A 299 -44.34 -21.15 -46.86
N ARG A 300 -43.97 -22.43 -46.71
CA ARG A 300 -44.57 -23.53 -47.48
C ARG A 300 -46.05 -23.71 -47.13
N ALA A 301 -46.41 -23.63 -45.84
CA ALA A 301 -47.79 -23.73 -45.39
C ALA A 301 -48.66 -22.58 -45.94
N ILE A 302 -48.15 -21.35 -45.96
CA ILE A 302 -48.83 -20.19 -46.57
C ILE A 302 -49.07 -20.43 -48.07
N LYS A 303 -48.04 -20.86 -48.81
CA LYS A 303 -48.19 -21.18 -50.24
C LYS A 303 -49.20 -22.30 -50.50
N LEU A 304 -49.27 -23.29 -49.62
CA LEU A 304 -50.28 -24.36 -49.68
C LEU A 304 -51.68 -23.83 -49.37
N ALA A 305 -51.82 -22.94 -48.39
CA ALA A 305 -53.08 -22.28 -48.08
C ALA A 305 -53.58 -21.44 -49.26
N ASP A 306 -52.71 -20.70 -49.93
CA ASP A 306 -53.06 -19.93 -51.14
C ASP A 306 -53.56 -20.84 -52.26
N ARG A 307 -52.90 -21.98 -52.48
CA ARG A 307 -53.34 -22.99 -53.47
C ARG A 307 -54.67 -23.61 -53.10
N LEU A 308 -54.88 -23.94 -51.83
CA LEU A 308 -56.16 -24.43 -51.34
C LEU A 308 -57.27 -23.39 -51.53
N GLU A 309 -56.99 -22.10 -51.34
CA GLU A 309 -57.95 -21.03 -51.62
C GLU A 309 -58.27 -20.89 -53.11
N ILE A 310 -57.30 -21.14 -54.01
CA ILE A 310 -57.58 -21.20 -55.46
C ILE A 310 -58.50 -22.39 -55.77
N VAL A 311 -58.16 -23.59 -55.28
CA VAL A 311 -58.97 -24.80 -55.48
C VAL A 311 -60.37 -24.64 -54.89
N LYS A 312 -60.50 -24.04 -53.70
CA LYS A 312 -61.81 -23.71 -53.09
C LYS A 312 -62.61 -22.74 -53.94
N ARG A 313 -61.99 -21.75 -54.59
CA ARG A 313 -62.70 -20.87 -55.53
C ARG A 313 -63.17 -21.66 -56.74
N ASP A 314 -62.34 -22.55 -57.27
CA ASP A 314 -62.68 -23.40 -58.42
C ASP A 314 -63.83 -24.37 -58.08
N THR A 315 -63.88 -24.94 -56.87
CA THR A 315 -65.02 -25.74 -56.42
C THR A 315 -66.27 -24.91 -56.16
N ARG A 316 -66.15 -23.65 -55.70
CA ARG A 316 -67.29 -22.73 -55.56
C ARG A 316 -67.93 -22.35 -56.89
N TYR A 317 -67.18 -22.33 -57.99
CA TYR A 317 -67.76 -22.18 -59.34
C TYR A 317 -68.61 -23.41 -59.75
N THR A 318 -68.34 -24.59 -59.16
CA THR A 318 -69.12 -25.81 -59.39
C THR A 318 -70.27 -26.03 -58.38
N GLU A 319 -70.23 -25.36 -57.22
CA GLU A 319 -71.21 -25.49 -56.13
C GLU A 319 -72.20 -24.30 -56.04
N HIS A 320 -72.29 -23.48 -57.09
CA HIS A 320 -72.99 -22.19 -57.07
C HIS A 320 -74.54 -22.28 -57.03
N ASP A 321 -75.14 -23.30 -56.40
CA ASP A 321 -76.60 -23.42 -56.34
C ASP A 321 -77.19 -23.83 -54.97
N GLY A 322 -76.48 -23.64 -53.84
CA GLY A 322 -77.12 -24.01 -52.56
C GLY A 322 -76.51 -23.61 -51.23
N SER A 323 -75.82 -22.47 -51.07
CA SER A 323 -75.14 -22.21 -49.76
C SER A 323 -74.99 -20.76 -49.30
N GLU A 324 -75.73 -19.77 -49.81
CA GLU A 324 -75.50 -18.35 -49.44
C GLU A 324 -75.74 -18.00 -47.95
N GLU A 325 -76.55 -18.75 -47.20
CA GLU A 325 -76.79 -18.47 -45.78
C GLU A 325 -75.69 -19.01 -44.85
N HIS A 326 -75.11 -20.18 -45.16
CA HIS A 326 -74.05 -20.77 -44.34
C HIS A 326 -72.71 -20.00 -44.42
N TYR A 327 -72.43 -19.32 -45.52
CA TYR A 327 -71.19 -18.55 -45.69
C TYR A 327 -71.14 -17.26 -44.85
N LYS A 328 -72.29 -16.60 -44.62
CA LYS A 328 -72.34 -15.38 -43.80
C LYS A 328 -72.13 -15.67 -42.32
N ASP A 329 -72.72 -16.76 -41.82
CA ASP A 329 -72.54 -17.17 -40.43
C ASP A 329 -71.17 -17.80 -40.18
N SER A 330 -70.64 -18.58 -41.13
CA SER A 330 -69.26 -19.07 -41.07
C SER A 330 -68.24 -17.92 -41.07
N SER A 331 -68.43 -16.87 -41.88
CA SER A 331 -67.56 -15.69 -41.93
C SER A 331 -67.59 -14.89 -40.63
N LYS A 332 -68.77 -14.66 -40.03
CA LYS A 332 -68.88 -14.02 -38.72
C LYS A 332 -68.22 -14.85 -37.62
N PHE A 333 -68.39 -16.17 -37.66
CA PHE A 333 -67.75 -17.08 -36.71
C PHE A 333 -66.22 -17.03 -36.83
N THR A 334 -65.68 -16.98 -38.06
CA THR A 334 -64.22 -16.86 -38.26
C THR A 334 -63.69 -15.53 -37.72
N GLN A 335 -64.39 -14.42 -37.98
CA GLN A 335 -64.01 -13.10 -37.45
C GLN A 335 -64.07 -13.03 -35.91
N LEU A 336 -65.08 -13.66 -35.30
CA LEU A 336 -65.19 -13.76 -33.85
C LEU A 336 -64.08 -14.64 -33.26
N GLN A 337 -63.74 -15.75 -33.91
CA GLN A 337 -62.64 -16.62 -33.49
C GLN A 337 -61.28 -15.92 -33.58
N GLU A 338 -61.04 -15.15 -34.65
CA GLU A 338 -59.81 -14.35 -34.79
C GLU A 338 -59.71 -13.28 -33.70
N ARG A 339 -60.82 -12.61 -33.38
CA ARG A 339 -60.87 -11.65 -32.28
C ARG A 339 -60.63 -12.29 -30.93
N LEU A 340 -61.20 -13.47 -30.69
CA LEU A 340 -60.97 -14.23 -29.45
C LEU A 340 -59.49 -14.61 -29.32
N ASN A 341 -58.89 -15.16 -30.38
CA ASN A 341 -57.48 -15.54 -30.41
C ASN A 341 -56.54 -14.32 -30.27
N GLN A 342 -56.95 -13.13 -30.73
CA GLN A 342 -56.21 -11.90 -30.52
C GLN A 342 -56.25 -11.47 -29.05
N VAL A 343 -57.45 -11.46 -28.44
CA VAL A 343 -57.62 -11.13 -27.02
C VAL A 343 -56.85 -12.10 -26.11
N GLU A 344 -56.81 -13.39 -26.44
CA GLU A 344 -56.03 -14.38 -25.69
C GLU A 344 -54.52 -14.11 -25.76
N ARG A 345 -54.00 -13.74 -26.94
CA ARG A 345 -52.59 -13.34 -27.09
C ARG A 345 -52.28 -12.07 -26.31
N ASP A 346 -53.16 -11.08 -26.36
CA ASP A 346 -52.99 -9.82 -25.62
C ASP A 346 -53.06 -10.05 -24.10
N LEU A 347 -53.91 -10.98 -23.64
CA LEU A 347 -53.99 -11.39 -22.24
C LEU A 347 -52.71 -12.08 -21.78
N GLN A 348 -52.16 -13.00 -22.58
CA GLN A 348 -50.89 -13.67 -22.28
C GLN A 348 -49.73 -12.68 -22.24
N TYR A 349 -49.69 -11.73 -23.19
CA TYR A 349 -48.69 -10.66 -23.20
C TYR A 349 -48.78 -9.78 -21.96
N ASN A 350 -50.00 -9.36 -21.57
CA ASN A 350 -50.20 -8.57 -20.36
C ASN A 350 -49.80 -9.32 -19.08
N LYS A 351 -50.08 -10.64 -18.97
CA LYS A 351 -49.63 -11.45 -17.84
C LYS A 351 -48.10 -11.51 -17.74
N ALA A 352 -47.41 -11.68 -18.87
CA ALA A 352 -45.96 -11.65 -18.92
C ALA A 352 -45.40 -10.26 -18.55
N LEU A 353 -46.04 -9.19 -19.02
CA LEU A 353 -45.68 -7.81 -18.68
C LEU A 353 -45.86 -7.55 -17.18
N HIS A 354 -46.93 -8.06 -16.58
CA HIS A 354 -47.21 -7.89 -15.15
C HIS A 354 -46.18 -8.62 -14.29
N SER A 355 -45.85 -9.87 -14.65
CA SER A 355 -44.79 -10.63 -13.97
C SER A 355 -43.44 -9.90 -14.04
N ARG A 356 -43.11 -9.29 -15.20
CA ARG A 356 -41.90 -8.46 -15.34
C ARG A 356 -41.95 -7.21 -14.46
N LEU A 357 -43.10 -6.54 -14.38
CA LEU A 357 -43.29 -5.37 -13.52
C LEU A 357 -43.06 -5.72 -12.05
N GLU A 358 -43.60 -6.84 -11.57
CA GLU A 358 -43.39 -7.33 -10.19
C GLU A 358 -41.91 -7.60 -9.92
N THR A 359 -41.21 -8.28 -10.83
CA THR A 359 -39.76 -8.52 -10.67
C THR A 359 -38.97 -7.20 -10.60
N ALA A 360 -39.29 -6.23 -11.46
CA ALA A 360 -38.65 -4.92 -11.45
C ALA A 360 -38.95 -4.13 -10.15
N GLN A 361 -40.16 -4.27 -9.59
CA GLN A 361 -40.52 -3.67 -8.31
C GLN A 361 -39.73 -4.30 -7.15
N HIS A 362 -39.57 -5.62 -7.14
CA HIS A 362 -38.74 -6.31 -6.15
C HIS A 362 -37.28 -5.87 -6.23
N ASP A 363 -36.71 -5.79 -7.44
CA ASP A 363 -35.33 -5.33 -7.62
C ASP A 363 -35.15 -3.87 -7.22
N LYS A 364 -36.11 -3.00 -7.55
CA LYS A 364 -36.11 -1.61 -7.09
C LYS A 364 -36.05 -1.54 -5.55
N LYS A 365 -36.90 -2.29 -4.85
CA LYS A 365 -36.92 -2.29 -3.38
C LYS A 365 -35.60 -2.78 -2.79
N ARG A 366 -35.01 -3.84 -3.35
CA ARG A 366 -33.69 -4.36 -2.95
C ARG A 366 -32.57 -3.33 -3.16
N LEU A 367 -32.62 -2.60 -4.27
CA LEU A 367 -31.66 -1.53 -4.55
C LEU A 367 -31.83 -0.35 -3.59
N GLU A 368 -33.07 0.02 -3.25
CA GLU A 368 -33.35 1.08 -2.26
C GLU A 368 -32.83 0.72 -0.87
N GLU A 369 -33.01 -0.54 -0.43
CA GLU A 369 -32.47 -1.05 0.84
C GLU A 369 -30.93 -1.03 0.86
N SER A 370 -30.30 -1.52 -0.21
CA SER A 370 -28.83 -1.49 -0.36
C SER A 370 -28.28 -0.07 -0.39
N HIS A 371 -28.94 0.84 -1.12
CA HIS A 371 -28.57 2.25 -1.16
C HIS A 371 -28.71 2.91 0.22
N GLY A 372 -29.74 2.57 0.98
CA GLY A 372 -29.95 3.01 2.36
C GLY A 372 -28.80 2.59 3.28
N SER A 373 -28.45 1.30 3.29
CA SER A 373 -27.33 0.78 4.10
C SER A 373 -26.01 1.46 3.72
N SER A 374 -25.73 1.60 2.42
CA SER A 374 -24.51 2.25 1.94
C SER A 374 -24.46 3.74 2.32
N ALA A 375 -25.60 4.44 2.32
CA ALA A 375 -25.66 5.83 2.77
C ALA A 375 -25.38 5.98 4.27
N GLU A 376 -25.82 5.01 5.08
CA GLU A 376 -25.56 5.00 6.51
C GLU A 376 -24.09 4.70 6.83
N ASP A 377 -23.47 3.77 6.10
CA ASP A 377 -22.02 3.52 6.22
C ASP A 377 -21.19 4.74 5.82
N ARG A 378 -21.59 5.45 4.75
CA ARG A 378 -20.95 6.72 4.36
C ARG A 378 -21.05 7.76 5.47
N ARG A 379 -22.20 7.86 6.16
CA ARG A 379 -22.35 8.77 7.32
C ARG A 379 -21.39 8.39 8.45
N LYS A 380 -21.37 7.10 8.85
CA LYS A 380 -20.46 6.62 9.90
C LYS A 380 -18.99 6.88 9.58
N MET A 381 -18.58 6.66 8.33
CA MET A 381 -17.21 6.96 7.89
C MET A 381 -16.92 8.46 7.91
N THR A 382 -17.88 9.29 7.52
CA THR A 382 -17.75 10.76 7.60
C THR A 382 -17.59 11.23 9.05
N ASP A 383 -18.38 10.69 9.97
CA ASP A 383 -18.28 11.02 11.40
C ASP A 383 -16.93 10.59 11.97
N ARG A 384 -16.42 9.43 11.57
CA ARG A 384 -15.11 8.91 11.99
C ARG A 384 -13.95 9.75 11.43
N ILE A 385 -14.06 10.20 10.18
CA ILE A 385 -13.12 11.16 9.59
C ILE A 385 -13.12 12.45 10.40
N ASN A 386 -14.28 13.01 10.73
CA ASN A 386 -14.37 14.23 11.54
C ASN A 386 -13.73 14.05 12.92
N GLN A 387 -13.92 12.91 13.57
CA GLN A 387 -13.26 12.59 14.84
C GLN A 387 -11.73 12.53 14.70
N PHE A 388 -11.22 11.87 13.65
CA PHE A 388 -9.78 11.82 13.41
C PHE A 388 -9.20 13.19 13.10
N THR A 389 -9.92 14.04 12.36
CA THR A 389 -9.51 15.43 12.10
C THR A 389 -9.38 16.24 13.40
N LEU A 390 -10.29 16.07 14.36
CA LEU A 390 -10.20 16.73 15.67
C LEU A 390 -8.98 16.23 16.46
N ILE A 391 -8.76 14.91 16.51
CA ILE A 391 -7.60 14.31 17.19
C ILE A 391 -6.29 14.78 16.54
N GLU A 392 -6.24 14.87 15.21
CA GLU A 392 -5.07 15.38 14.48
C GLU A 392 -4.77 16.83 14.85
N GLN A 393 -5.80 17.68 14.97
CA GLN A 393 -5.65 19.07 15.43
C GLN A 393 -5.08 19.13 16.85
N ASP A 394 -5.65 18.39 17.80
CA ASP A 394 -5.17 18.35 19.19
C ASP A 394 -3.71 17.87 19.28
N LEU A 395 -3.34 16.85 18.50
CA LEU A 395 -1.96 16.35 18.44
C LEU A 395 -1.00 17.37 17.81
N MET A 396 -1.43 18.11 16.78
CA MET A 396 -0.62 19.18 16.21
C MET A 396 -0.37 20.31 17.21
N GLU A 397 -1.38 20.68 17.99
CA GLU A 397 -1.25 21.67 19.07
C GLU A 397 -0.28 21.18 20.15
N GLU A 398 -0.36 19.92 20.57
CA GLU A 398 0.57 19.35 21.56
C GLU A 398 2.01 19.28 21.02
N ILE A 399 2.19 18.89 19.75
CA ILE A 399 3.52 18.92 19.11
C ILE A 399 4.09 20.34 19.11
N GLN A 400 3.27 21.35 18.84
CA GLN A 400 3.70 22.74 18.85
C GLN A 400 4.09 23.20 20.27
N HIS A 401 3.28 22.87 21.27
CA HIS A 401 3.57 23.15 22.68
C HIS A 401 4.87 22.47 23.15
N LEU A 402 5.09 21.20 22.79
CA LEU A 402 6.32 20.46 23.10
C LEU A 402 7.55 21.06 22.41
N LYS A 403 7.42 21.54 21.17
CA LYS A 403 8.50 22.25 20.47
C LYS A 403 8.88 23.55 21.19
N GLU A 404 7.89 24.34 21.61
CA GLU A 404 8.12 25.59 22.34
C GLU A 404 8.77 25.34 23.69
N SER A 405 8.28 24.36 24.45
CA SER A 405 8.88 23.93 25.72
C SER A 405 10.32 23.44 25.55
N SER A 406 10.59 22.62 24.52
CA SER A 406 11.94 22.16 24.18
C SER A 406 12.89 23.33 23.84
N LEU A 407 12.40 24.34 23.12
CA LEU A 407 13.17 25.55 22.82
C LEU A 407 13.49 26.35 24.09
N LEU A 408 12.54 26.51 25.00
CA LEU A 408 12.76 27.19 26.28
C LEU A 408 13.79 26.43 27.14
N GLN A 409 13.68 25.11 27.22
CA GLN A 409 14.64 24.26 27.93
C GLN A 409 16.04 24.38 27.33
N LYS A 410 16.19 24.35 26.00
CA LYS A 410 17.49 24.55 25.32
C LYS A 410 18.11 25.90 25.66
N ARG A 411 17.33 26.98 25.65
CA ARG A 411 17.82 28.32 26.07
C ARG A 411 18.29 28.29 27.52
N ARG A 412 17.51 27.68 28.41
CA ARG A 412 17.88 27.57 29.84
C ARG A 412 19.16 26.76 30.07
N ILE A 413 19.35 25.67 29.33
CA ILE A 413 20.60 24.90 29.37
C ILE A 413 21.77 25.77 28.91
N SER A 414 21.63 26.48 27.79
CA SER A 414 22.70 27.39 27.30
C SER A 414 23.05 28.50 28.30
N GLU A 415 22.06 29.07 28.99
CA GLU A 415 22.30 30.05 30.08
C GLU A 415 23.11 29.43 31.22
N LEU A 416 22.69 28.26 31.71
CA LEU A 416 23.36 27.55 32.80
C LEU A 416 24.78 27.14 32.42
N GLU A 417 24.99 26.65 31.19
CA GLU A 417 26.33 26.36 30.66
C GLU A 417 27.23 27.61 30.62
N GLY A 418 26.66 28.77 30.27
CA GLY A 418 27.36 30.06 30.31
C GLY A 418 27.77 30.46 31.73
N GLN A 419 26.88 30.27 32.70
CA GLN A 419 27.16 30.50 34.12
C GLN A 419 28.25 29.56 34.65
N VAL A 420 28.19 28.26 34.33
CA VAL A 420 29.19 27.27 34.72
C VAL A 420 30.57 27.62 34.14
N LYS A 421 30.65 27.96 32.85
CA LYS A 421 31.91 28.42 32.22
C LYS A 421 32.49 29.65 32.90
N SER A 422 31.64 30.57 33.35
CA SER A 422 32.06 31.78 34.06
C SER A 422 32.60 31.46 35.47
N LEU A 423 31.94 30.54 36.18
CA LEU A 423 32.39 30.05 37.49
C LEU A 423 33.70 29.25 37.39
N GLU A 424 33.89 28.43 36.34
CA GLU A 424 35.15 27.72 36.08
C GLU A 424 36.31 28.69 35.81
N LYS A 425 36.07 29.79 35.09
CA LYS A 425 37.06 30.85 34.89
C LYS A 425 37.41 31.54 36.20
N GLY A 426 36.44 31.78 37.08
CA GLY A 426 36.64 32.33 38.44
C GLY A 426 37.43 31.39 39.37
N LYS A 427 37.24 30.07 39.26
CA LYS A 427 38.05 29.08 40.02
C LYS A 427 39.49 28.99 39.51
N LYS A 428 39.71 29.11 38.20
CA LYS A 428 41.07 29.13 37.60
C LYS A 428 41.88 30.37 37.99
N SER A 429 41.24 31.53 38.17
CA SER A 429 41.92 32.74 38.70
C SER A 429 42.18 32.68 40.22
N SER A 430 41.42 31.89 40.98
CA SER A 430 41.66 31.70 42.43
C SER A 430 42.72 30.62 42.74
N SER A 431 43.00 29.69 41.82
CA SER A 431 43.97 28.60 42.02
C SER A 431 45.46 28.95 41.82
N ARG A 432 45.82 30.23 41.68
CA ARG A 432 47.21 30.68 41.42
C ARG A 432 47.88 31.43 42.59
N GLY A 433 47.40 31.24 43.82
CA GLY A 433 47.99 31.81 45.03
C GLY A 433 48.10 30.82 46.18
N SER A 434 49.35 30.48 46.52
CA SER A 434 49.92 30.11 47.83
C SER A 434 49.28 29.01 48.71
N LEU A 435 50.12 28.03 49.08
CA LEU A 435 50.06 27.32 50.36
C LEU A 435 49.93 28.32 51.52
N THR A 436 48.99 28.11 52.43
CA THR A 436 49.20 27.82 53.86
C THR A 436 47.86 27.83 54.59
N ASP A 437 47.79 26.94 55.57
CA ASP A 437 47.02 27.04 56.80
C ASP A 437 45.62 26.41 56.92
N VAL A 438 45.41 25.93 58.14
CA VAL A 438 44.45 24.98 58.67
C VAL A 438 43.04 25.60 58.82
N SER A 439 42.00 24.83 58.44
CA SER A 439 40.57 24.81 58.86
C SER A 439 39.92 26.07 59.47
N PRO A 440 38.62 26.38 59.21
CA PRO A 440 37.53 25.39 59.35
C PRO A 440 36.26 25.69 58.50
N HIS A 441 36.03 25.03 57.36
CA HIS A 441 34.73 25.06 56.67
C HIS A 441 34.23 23.65 56.36
N ARG A 442 33.82 22.93 57.43
CA ARG A 442 33.05 21.69 57.37
C ARG A 442 31.57 21.92 57.72
N VAL A 443 31.02 23.07 57.32
CA VAL A 443 29.59 23.42 57.58
C VAL A 443 28.81 23.73 56.30
N GLU A 444 29.43 24.20 55.21
CA GLU A 444 28.69 24.51 53.97
C GLU A 444 28.46 23.32 53.03
N VAL A 445 29.27 22.25 53.14
CA VAL A 445 29.06 21.03 52.31
C VAL A 445 27.88 20.19 52.82
N ALA A 446 27.48 20.36 54.08
CA ALA A 446 26.27 19.73 54.62
C ALA A 446 24.99 20.42 54.13
N GLY A 447 24.99 21.76 53.99
CA GLY A 447 23.84 22.52 53.49
C GLY A 447 23.53 22.26 52.01
N ASN A 448 24.57 22.21 51.17
CA ASN A 448 24.38 21.90 49.74
C ASN A 448 23.97 20.44 49.50
N ASN A 449 24.51 19.49 50.28
CA ASN A 449 24.06 18.11 50.19
C ASN A 449 22.64 17.94 50.73
N GLY A 450 22.26 18.66 51.79
CA GLY A 450 20.88 18.69 52.30
C GLY A 450 19.90 19.19 51.25
N TYR A 451 20.21 20.30 50.57
CA TYR A 451 19.37 20.85 49.49
C TYR A 451 19.28 19.91 48.28
N ILE A 452 20.37 19.22 47.92
CA ILE A 452 20.34 18.23 46.83
C ILE A 452 19.50 17.00 47.23
N VAL A 453 19.62 16.53 48.47
CA VAL A 453 18.83 15.40 48.98
C VAL A 453 17.35 15.78 49.04
N GLU A 454 17.00 16.94 49.58
CA GLU A 454 15.62 17.45 49.64
C GLU A 454 15.01 17.64 48.25
N LYS A 455 15.81 18.07 47.28
CA LYS A 455 15.40 18.16 45.88
C LYS A 455 15.18 16.77 45.25
N LEU A 456 16.06 15.81 45.51
CA LEU A 456 15.92 14.43 45.04
C LEU A 456 14.73 13.72 45.70
N GLU A 457 14.45 13.99 46.97
CA GLU A 457 13.28 13.50 47.69
C GLU A 457 11.99 14.12 47.15
N SER A 458 12.00 15.42 46.86
CA SER A 458 10.89 16.11 46.20
C SER A 458 10.62 15.55 44.79
N GLU A 459 11.67 15.28 44.00
CA GLU A 459 11.53 14.65 42.68
C GLU A 459 11.01 13.22 42.79
N ARG A 460 11.53 12.41 43.73
CA ARG A 460 11.04 11.06 44.02
C ARG A 460 9.55 11.07 44.38
N ASP A 461 9.13 11.98 45.25
CA ASP A 461 7.75 12.07 45.71
C ASP A 461 6.82 12.54 44.58
N GLN A 462 7.28 13.45 43.72
CA GLN A 462 6.57 13.82 42.49
C GLN A 462 6.40 12.64 41.53
N TYR A 463 7.44 11.80 41.35
CA TYR A 463 7.33 10.59 40.55
C TYR A 463 6.35 9.60 41.17
N TYR A 464 6.37 9.42 42.48
CA TYR A 464 5.43 8.55 43.19
C TYR A 464 3.97 9.01 43.02
N ILE A 465 3.71 10.31 43.16
CA ILE A 465 2.38 10.90 42.95
C ILE A 465 1.93 10.70 41.50
N ARG A 466 2.81 10.94 40.51
CA ARG A 466 2.47 10.74 39.10
C ARG A 466 2.19 9.27 38.77
N LEU A 467 2.96 8.34 39.35
CA LEU A 467 2.75 6.91 39.18
C LEU A 467 1.40 6.48 39.78
N LYS A 468 1.06 7.01 40.96
CA LYS A 468 -0.23 6.75 41.61
C LYS A 468 -1.40 7.29 40.77
N GLN A 469 -1.29 8.52 40.25
CA GLN A 469 -2.29 9.10 39.36
C GLN A 469 -2.45 8.31 38.06
N GLN A 470 -1.36 7.76 37.50
CA GLN A 470 -1.44 6.88 36.33
C GLN A 470 -2.10 5.55 36.66
N GLY A 471 -1.83 4.97 37.84
CA GLY A 471 -2.52 3.77 38.32
C GLY A 471 -4.02 3.99 38.51
N GLU A 472 -4.43 5.12 39.10
CA GLU A 472 -5.84 5.50 39.26
C GLU A 472 -6.52 5.72 37.89
N LYS A 473 -5.82 6.32 36.92
CA LYS A 473 -6.32 6.46 35.53
C LYS A 473 -6.49 5.10 34.84
N LEU A 474 -5.57 4.16 35.05
CA LEU A 474 -5.69 2.81 34.50
C LEU A 474 -6.88 2.07 35.10
N GLN A 475 -7.07 2.14 36.42
CA GLN A 475 -8.25 1.57 37.08
C GLN A 475 -9.56 2.20 36.57
N ALA A 476 -9.58 3.52 36.34
CA ALA A 476 -10.75 4.18 35.77
C ALA A 476 -11.02 3.73 34.32
N LEU A 477 -9.98 3.52 33.51
CA LEU A 477 -10.12 2.98 32.16
C LEU A 477 -10.60 1.52 32.15
N GLU A 478 -10.10 0.69 33.07
CA GLU A 478 -10.56 -0.69 33.26
C GLU A 478 -12.03 -0.73 33.70
N ALA A 479 -12.45 0.15 34.62
CA ALA A 479 -13.84 0.28 35.03
C ALA A 479 -14.75 0.75 33.89
N ASN A 480 -14.32 1.76 33.12
CA ASN A 480 -15.07 2.25 31.95
C ASN A 480 -15.15 1.19 30.84
N SER A 481 -14.12 0.37 30.66
CA SER A 481 -14.15 -0.77 29.73
C SER A 481 -15.18 -1.80 30.17
N ALA A 482 -15.20 -2.16 31.45
CA ALA A 482 -16.19 -3.10 31.99
C ALA A 482 -17.63 -2.56 31.91
N GLU A 483 -17.82 -1.25 32.12
CA GLU A 483 -19.12 -0.60 32.00
C GLU A 483 -19.58 -0.53 30.53
N SER A 484 -18.67 -0.26 29.60
CA SER A 484 -18.95 -0.34 28.15
C SER A 484 -19.33 -1.75 27.72
N ASP A 485 -18.67 -2.78 28.24
CA ASP A 485 -19.00 -4.17 27.95
C ASP A 485 -20.40 -4.54 28.47
N LEU A 486 -20.76 -4.07 29.67
CA LEU A 486 -22.09 -4.25 30.26
C LEU A 486 -23.17 -3.45 29.50
N GLU A 487 -22.88 -2.23 29.06
CA GLU A 487 -23.77 -1.45 28.20
C GLU A 487 -23.97 -2.13 26.85
N GLU A 488 -22.91 -2.65 26.24
CA GLU A 488 -23.01 -3.35 24.96
C GLU A 488 -23.81 -4.65 25.12
N GLN A 489 -23.60 -5.38 26.21
CA GLN A 489 -24.42 -6.55 26.56
C GLN A 489 -25.88 -6.16 26.84
N GLY A 490 -26.13 -5.02 27.50
CA GLY A 490 -27.45 -4.44 27.71
C GLY A 490 -28.13 -4.05 26.39
N ARG A 491 -27.41 -3.44 25.45
CA ARG A 491 -27.90 -3.12 24.10
C ARG A 491 -28.20 -4.38 23.30
N ARG A 492 -27.37 -5.42 23.39
CA ARG A 492 -27.64 -6.73 22.78
C ARG A 492 -28.93 -7.34 23.34
N ASN A 493 -29.13 -7.28 24.66
CA ASN A 493 -30.34 -7.77 25.32
C ASN A 493 -31.59 -6.93 24.98
N LEU A 494 -31.45 -5.61 24.84
CA LEU A 494 -32.52 -4.71 24.43
C LEU A 494 -32.90 -4.89 22.95
N CYS A 495 -31.91 -5.13 22.08
CA CYS A 495 -32.15 -5.49 20.68
C CYS A 495 -32.87 -6.84 20.54
N HIS A 496 -32.55 -7.82 21.40
CA HIS A 496 -33.31 -9.08 21.46
C HIS A 496 -34.76 -8.85 21.90
N THR A 497 -35.00 -8.09 22.97
CA THR A 497 -36.37 -7.80 23.45
C THR A 497 -37.19 -6.90 22.50
N ILE A 498 -36.57 -5.97 21.77
CA ILE A 498 -37.26 -5.16 20.74
C ILE A 498 -37.55 -6.02 19.49
N ALA A 499 -36.67 -6.97 19.14
CA ALA A 499 -36.93 -7.92 18.05
C ALA A 499 -38.10 -8.86 18.39
N ASP A 500 -38.23 -9.26 19.66
CA ASP A 500 -39.38 -10.04 20.14
C ASP A 500 -40.66 -9.20 20.27
N GLY A 501 -40.55 -7.94 20.69
CA GLY A 501 -41.69 -7.00 20.78
C GLY A 501 -42.23 -6.55 19.41
N LYS A 502 -41.39 -6.45 18.37
CA LYS A 502 -41.83 -6.12 17.00
C LYS A 502 -42.49 -7.30 16.26
N LYS A 503 -42.37 -8.52 16.75
CA LYS A 503 -43.17 -9.67 16.28
C LYS A 503 -44.57 -9.72 16.89
N GLY A 504 -44.87 -8.89 17.89
CA GLY A 504 -46.17 -8.87 18.59
C GLY A 504 -47.19 -7.83 18.09
N ASN A 505 -46.80 -6.84 17.26
CA ASN A 505 -47.69 -5.71 16.89
C ASN A 505 -47.92 -5.56 15.38
N GLY A 506 -47.91 -6.67 14.63
CA GLY A 506 -48.07 -6.70 13.18
C GLY A 506 -49.28 -7.49 12.70
N ILE A 507 -50.41 -7.50 13.41
CA ILE A 507 -51.67 -8.08 12.91
C ILE A 507 -52.82 -7.18 13.38
N TYR A 508 -53.25 -6.23 12.54
CA TYR A 508 -54.63 -5.76 12.37
C TYR A 508 -54.60 -4.55 11.43
N GLY A 509 -54.87 -4.79 10.14
CA GLY A 509 -54.82 -3.74 9.12
C GLY A 509 -55.03 -4.24 7.69
N GLY A 510 -56.07 -5.02 7.45
CA GLY A 510 -56.69 -5.30 6.15
C GLY A 510 -58.14 -5.67 6.47
N GLY A 511 -59.16 -5.02 5.94
CA GLY A 511 -59.39 -4.64 4.54
C GLY A 511 -60.71 -5.34 4.18
N GLU A 512 -61.82 -4.66 4.47
CA GLU A 512 -63.16 -5.09 4.07
C GLU A 512 -63.39 -4.73 2.59
N ASP A 513 -63.64 -5.75 1.78
CA ASP A 513 -64.24 -5.61 0.45
C ASP A 513 -65.78 -5.53 0.57
N ILE A 514 -66.34 -4.42 0.09
CA ILE A 514 -67.67 -4.29 -0.55
C ILE A 514 -67.47 -3.53 -1.86
#